data_AF-A0A7K2YH63-F1
#
_entry.id   AF-A0A7K2YH63-F1
#
_cell.length_a   1.000
_cell.length_b   1.000
_cell.length_c   1.000
_cell.angle_alpha   90.00
_cell.angle_beta   90.00
_cell.angle_gamma   90.00
#
_symmetry.space_group_name_H-M   'P 1'
#
loop_
_entity.id
_entity.type
_entity.pdbx_description
1 polymer ?
#
loop_
_entity_poly.entity_id
_entity_poly.type
_entity_poly.pdbx_seq_one_letter_code
_entity_poly.pdbx_strand_id
1 'polypeptide(L)'
;MTEPVREVPVPREPLDTEPLGIECQTNAENRALLYRALADAGVRLGTYDRRIVDWFGASDSSTVLTVASLITRAGAPTEDAT
;
A
#
# COMPACT_ATOMS: atom_id res chain seq x y z
N MET A 1 -10.59 -22.79 -2.26
CA MET A 1 -11.43 -21.77 -1.60
C MET A 1 -10.51 -20.61 -1.32
N THR A 2 -10.66 -19.50 -2.05
CA THR A 2 -9.83 -18.29 -1.82
C THR A 2 -10.52 -17.52 -0.70
N GLU A 3 -9.89 -17.45 0.47
CA GLU A 3 -10.35 -16.59 1.57
C GLU A 3 -10.42 -15.13 1.06
N PRO A 4 -11.45 -14.37 1.45
CA PRO A 4 -11.54 -12.97 1.06
C PRO A 4 -10.37 -12.18 1.67
N VAL A 5 -9.66 -11.41 0.83
CA VAL A 5 -8.61 -10.46 1.26
C VAL A 5 -9.21 -9.47 2.25
N ARG A 6 -8.65 -9.40 3.46
CA ARG A 6 -9.07 -8.41 4.45
C ARG A 6 -8.67 -7.02 3.97
N GLU A 7 -9.65 -6.13 3.80
CA GLU A 7 -9.35 -4.72 3.53
C GLU A 7 -8.85 -4.03 4.79
N VAL A 8 -7.66 -3.45 4.70
CA VAL A 8 -7.08 -2.59 5.74
C VAL A 8 -7.09 -1.15 5.25
N PRO A 9 -7.63 -0.21 6.03
CA PRO A 9 -7.62 1.20 5.66
C PRO A 9 -6.19 1.74 5.64
N VAL A 10 -5.82 2.41 4.54
CA VAL A 10 -4.52 3.05 4.39
C VAL A 10 -4.54 4.43 5.06
N PRO A 11 -3.64 4.71 6.03
CA PRO A 11 -3.52 6.03 6.64
C PRO A 11 -3.17 7.11 5.62
N ARG A 12 -3.81 8.28 5.73
CA ARG A 12 -3.59 9.44 4.84
C ARG A 12 -2.76 10.56 5.47
N GLU A 13 -2.36 10.39 6.72
CA GLU A 13 -1.51 11.32 7.47
C GLU A 13 -0.09 10.77 7.63
N PRO A 14 0.91 11.61 7.97
CA PRO A 14 2.21 11.13 8.40
C PRO A 14 2.13 10.08 9.51
N LEU A 15 2.97 9.05 9.40
CA LEU A 15 3.11 8.01 10.41
C LEU A 15 4.37 8.31 11.24
N ASP A 16 4.19 8.75 12.48
CA ASP A 16 5.29 9.00 13.43
C ASP A 16 5.68 7.75 14.23
N THR A 17 4.82 6.73 14.23
CA THR A 17 5.03 5.45 14.89
C THR A 17 4.71 4.31 13.96
N GLU A 18 5.27 3.14 14.23
CA GLU A 18 4.94 1.92 13.50
C GLU A 18 3.42 1.65 13.55
N PRO A 19 2.76 1.40 12.40
CA PRO A 19 1.35 1.06 12.40
C PRO A 19 1.16 -0.39 12.87
N LEU A 20 0.65 -0.54 14.10
CA LEU A 20 0.39 -1.82 14.75
C LEU A 20 -1.02 -2.37 14.45
N GLY A 21 -1.25 -3.65 14.70
CA GLY A 21 -2.56 -4.34 14.56
C GLY A 21 -2.86 -4.86 13.15
N ILE A 22 -1.86 -4.82 12.27
CA ILE A 22 -1.91 -5.32 10.88
C ILE A 22 -0.89 -6.42 10.61
N GLU A 23 -0.19 -6.90 11.65
CA GLU A 23 0.90 -7.88 11.55
C GLU A 23 0.42 -9.27 11.06
N CYS A 24 -0.89 -9.47 10.95
CA CYS A 24 -1.51 -10.71 10.50
C CYS A 24 -1.88 -10.73 9.00
N GLN A 25 -1.49 -9.73 8.19
CA GLN A 25 -1.75 -9.80 6.75
C GLN A 25 -0.89 -10.88 6.10
N THR A 26 -1.50 -11.64 5.19
CA THR A 26 -0.80 -12.54 4.29
C THR A 26 -0.05 -11.74 3.21
N ASN A 27 0.97 -12.35 2.61
CA ASN A 27 1.70 -11.74 1.48
C ASN A 27 0.76 -11.38 0.32
N ALA A 28 -0.33 -12.13 0.14
CA ALA A 28 -1.33 -11.85 -0.89
C ALA A 28 -2.12 -10.56 -0.59
N GLU A 29 -2.47 -10.33 0.68
CA GLU A 29 -3.16 -9.12 1.13
C GLU A 29 -2.25 -7.89 1.05
N ASN A 30 -1.01 -8.01 1.53
CA ASN A 30 0.02 -6.97 1.40
C ASN A 30 0.23 -6.56 -0.07
N ARG A 31 0.36 -7.55 -0.97
CA ARG A 31 0.48 -7.29 -2.41
C ARG A 31 -0.76 -6.58 -2.98
N ALA A 32 -1.96 -7.03 -2.62
CA ALA A 32 -3.20 -6.42 -3.07
C ALA A 32 -3.32 -4.96 -2.61
N LEU A 33 -2.89 -4.67 -1.37
CA LEU A 33 -2.86 -3.33 -0.80
C LEU A 33 -1.97 -2.38 -1.61
N LEU A 34 -0.75 -2.82 -1.97
CA LEU A 34 0.17 -2.02 -2.79
C LEU A 34 -0.38 -1.75 -4.18
N TYR A 35 -0.93 -2.76 -4.86
CA TYR A 35 -1.53 -2.57 -6.18
C TYR A 35 -2.69 -1.59 -6.14
N ARG A 36 -3.54 -1.67 -5.11
CA ARG A 36 -4.63 -0.72 -4.90
C ARG A 36 -4.10 0.69 -4.68
N ALA A 37 -3.15 0.88 -3.76
CA ALA A 37 -2.59 2.20 -3.48
C ALA A 37 -1.97 2.86 -4.73
N LEU A 38 -1.23 2.08 -5.53
CA LEU A 38 -0.64 2.54 -6.79
C LEU A 38 -1.69 2.91 -7.84
N ALA A 39 -2.75 2.10 -7.97
CA ALA A 39 -3.85 2.36 -8.89
C ALA A 39 -4.63 3.62 -8.49
N ASP A 40 -4.94 3.77 -7.19
CA ASP A 40 -5.64 4.94 -6.65
C ASP A 40 -4.81 6.23 -6.83
N ALA A 41 -3.48 6.13 -6.77
CA ALA A 41 -2.56 7.23 -7.06
C ALA A 41 -2.31 7.47 -8.56
N GLY A 42 -2.96 6.71 -9.46
CA GLY A 42 -2.82 6.87 -10.90
C GLY A 42 -1.48 6.41 -11.50
N VAL A 43 -0.71 5.59 -10.77
CA VAL A 43 0.60 5.11 -11.22
C VAL A 43 0.45 4.02 -12.28
N ARG A 44 1.02 4.25 -13.47
CA ARG A 44 1.07 3.24 -14.54
C ARG A 44 2.21 2.26 -14.28
N LEU A 45 1.89 0.97 -14.16
CA LEU A 45 2.88 -0.08 -13.89
C LEU A 45 3.32 -0.83 -15.16
N GLY A 46 4.63 -0.84 -15.39
CA GLY A 46 5.31 -1.72 -16.34
C GLY A 46 5.47 -3.15 -15.80
N THR A 47 6.06 -4.02 -16.61
CA THR A 47 6.26 -5.43 -16.24
C THR A 47 7.21 -5.60 -15.06
N TYR A 48 8.31 -4.82 -15.02
CA TYR A 48 9.27 -4.92 -13.93
C TYR A 48 8.70 -4.35 -12.62
N ASP A 49 7.94 -3.24 -12.70
CA ASP A 49 7.28 -2.66 -11.53
C ASP A 49 6.34 -3.67 -10.85
N ARG A 50 5.55 -4.42 -11.64
CA ARG A 50 4.70 -5.50 -11.10
C ARG A 50 5.51 -6.58 -10.39
N ARG A 51 6.64 -6.98 -10.97
CA ARG A 51 7.55 -7.93 -10.32
C ARG A 51 8.10 -7.39 -9.01
N ILE A 52 8.41 -6.10 -8.95
CA ILE A 52 8.85 -5.44 -7.71
C ILE A 52 7.72 -5.36 -6.69
N VAL A 53 6.50 -5.00 -7.09
CA VAL A 53 5.32 -4.97 -6.19
C VAL A 53 5.03 -6.36 -5.64
N ASP A 54 5.13 -7.41 -6.47
CA ASP A 54 4.95 -8.80 -6.04
C ASP A 54 6.01 -9.23 -5.04
N TRP A 55 7.27 -8.85 -5.26
CA TRP A 55 8.37 -9.11 -4.33
C TRP A 55 8.21 -8.32 -3.02
N PHE A 56 7.82 -7.05 -3.10
CA PHE A 56 7.65 -6.15 -1.97
C PHE A 56 6.45 -6.53 -1.09
N GLY A 57 5.40 -7.13 -1.68
CA GLY A 57 4.27 -7.66 -0.92
C GLY A 57 4.62 -8.80 0.05
N ALA A 58 5.83 -9.37 -0.03
CA ALA A 58 6.33 -10.36 0.93
C ALA A 58 7.07 -9.74 2.13
N SER A 59 7.23 -8.42 2.18
CA SER A 59 7.73 -7.70 3.36
C SER A 59 6.72 -7.75 4.51
N ASP A 60 7.17 -7.34 5.70
CA ASP A 60 6.30 -7.15 6.86
C ASP A 60 5.19 -6.14 6.58
N SER A 61 4.05 -6.36 7.22
CA SER A 61 2.83 -5.58 6.96
C SER A 61 2.97 -4.11 7.32
N SER A 62 3.72 -3.77 8.38
CA SER A 62 3.93 -2.37 8.78
C SER A 62 4.73 -1.59 7.74
N THR A 63 5.77 -2.20 7.15
CA THR A 63 6.48 -1.66 5.99
C THR A 63 5.54 -1.46 4.79
N VAL A 64 4.76 -2.48 4.45
CA VAL A 64 3.83 -2.41 3.30
C VAL A 64 2.78 -1.32 3.49
N LEU A 65 2.18 -1.21 4.67
CA LEU A 65 1.19 -0.17 4.98
C LEU A 65 1.81 1.23 4.96
N THR A 66 3.05 1.37 5.45
CA THR A 66 3.78 2.64 5.41
C THR A 66 4.00 3.08 3.96
N VAL A 67 4.42 2.17 3.07
CA VAL A 67 4.59 2.47 1.65
C VAL A 67 3.26 2.79 0.96
N ALA A 68 2.21 2.03 1.26
CA ALA A 68 0.87 2.34 0.75
C ALA A 68 0.42 3.74 1.18
N SER A 69 0.64 4.12 2.45
CA SER A 69 0.34 5.46 2.96
C SER A 69 1.12 6.55 2.23
N LEU A 70 2.42 6.35 1.98
CA LEU A 70 3.23 7.29 1.21
C LEU A 70 2.70 7.48 -0.21
N ILE A 71 2.37 6.38 -0.90
CA ILE A 71 1.81 6.42 -2.26
C ILE A 71 0.47 7.16 -2.28
N THR A 72 -0.43 6.86 -1.34
CA THR A 72 -1.72 7.53 -1.23
C THR A 72 -1.57 9.04 -1.01
N ARG A 73 -0.64 9.47 -0.15
CA ARG A 73 -0.39 10.90 0.09
C ARG A 73 0.26 11.59 -1.10
N ALA A 74 1.18 10.93 -1.79
CA ALA A 74 1.82 11.46 -2.99
C ALA A 74 0.84 11.63 -4.16
N GLY A 75 -0.20 10.79 -4.23
CA GLY A 75 -1.27 10.88 -5.23
C GLY A 75 -2.41 11.82 -4.85
N ALA A 76 -2.45 12.34 -3.62
CA ALA A 76 -3.49 13.26 -3.20
C ALA A 76 -3.30 14.63 -3.90
N PRO A 77 -4.40 15.31 -4.29
CA PRO A 77 -4.30 16.67 -4.83
C PRO A 77 -3.63 17.57 -3.78
N THR A 78 -2.58 18.29 -4.18
CA THR A 78 -1.96 19.29 -3.30
C THR A 78 -2.97 20.41 -3.09
N GLU A 79 -3.62 20.47 -1.92
CA GLU A 79 -4.55 21.57 -1.59
C GLU A 79 -3.83 22.93 -1.41
N ASP A 80 -2.49 22.94 -1.42
CA ASP A 80 -1.66 24.14 -1.18
C ASP A 80 -1.02 24.77 -2.43
N ALA A 81 -1.52 24.48 -3.63
CA ALA A 81 -1.09 25.20 -4.85
C ALA A 81 -2.19 26.18 -5.32
N THR A 82 -2.43 27.24 -4.54
CA THR A 82 -3.17 28.44 -4.97
C THR A 82 -2.42 29.69 -4.55
#